data_AF-A0A423UJP4-F1
#
_entry.id   AF-A0A423UJP4-F1
#
_cell.length_a   1.000
_cell.length_b   1.000
_cell.length_c   1.000
_cell.angle_alpha   90.00
_cell.angle_beta   90.00
_cell.angle_gamma   90.00
#
_symmetry.space_group_name_H-M   'P 1'
#
loop_
_entity.id
_entity.type
_entity.pdbx_description
1 polymer ?
#
loop_
_entity_poly.entity_id
_entity_poly.type
_entity_poly.pdbx_seq_one_letter_code
_entity_poly.pdbx_strand_id
1 'polypeptide(L)'
;MGRILRREHESERSAFAALLTTGMLVAILVLAGLAAPSPAYAGELQGTGTAEDPMLIYNTGDLIAWCNKLNEMGQDQERQQHARLMNDLTVPGIDGTEYGGAVTNDVIAAMNHPDLQVTEFDGNGHLIELQLTGSSALFQTGGKPDDTGVTTIKDLHVIGSVSHGSSAGTLFGSIGEEGNPSENRRIEITDCTNQANVEGGPSAGGFIGSYYDNESGEGSIDIERCSNFGDILSSQGHAGGLVGSLVEYSSEFLASSHRSSLEYCSNNGAIKSMGGSFSTFYDVYEKDKPETIGGCAGGLVGYSSYKSTHFVIGHDYNQGEIYSASGIGYSGGLVGFSDTTTYDQHTISYCYNSGTIKTNAAEAGHAGGLFGFTLYHVNNPNGCQTLEGSVPADAVSGTNNGSIVSKINMAYGHGYTSKQVLEGVGVGKSIKVTVITPPIQQV
;
A
#
# COMPACT_ATOMS: atom_id res chain seq x y z
N MET A 1 75.94 -24.03 -35.28
CA MET A 1 75.19 -23.26 -36.31
C MET A 1 74.02 -22.57 -35.60
N GLY A 2 73.69 -21.30 -35.77
CA GLY A 2 74.33 -20.24 -36.56
C GLY A 2 73.34 -19.13 -36.97
N ARG A 3 73.18 -18.09 -36.14
CA ARG A 3 72.37 -16.85 -36.30
C ARG A 3 70.83 -16.98 -36.13
N ILE A 4 70.05 -16.09 -35.45
CA ILE A 4 70.01 -14.60 -35.26
C ILE A 4 69.32 -13.94 -36.49
N LEU A 5 68.23 -13.12 -36.48
CA LEU A 5 67.45 -12.24 -35.55
C LEU A 5 65.93 -12.29 -35.90
N ARG A 6 64.91 -11.70 -35.20
CA ARG A 6 64.73 -10.54 -34.26
C ARG A 6 63.96 -11.00 -32.98
N ARG A 7 63.70 -10.26 -31.88
CA ARG A 7 63.90 -8.86 -31.37
C ARG A 7 62.91 -7.71 -31.72
N GLU A 8 61.80 -7.64 -30.98
CA GLU A 8 61.15 -6.45 -30.35
C GLU A 8 60.97 -6.88 -28.87
N HIS A 9 61.42 -6.25 -27.77
CA HIS A 9 61.76 -4.88 -27.33
C HIS A 9 60.57 -3.98 -26.93
N GLU A 10 60.37 -3.93 -25.60
CA GLU A 10 60.07 -2.76 -24.74
C GLU A 10 58.80 -1.92 -25.01
N SER A 11 58.14 -1.30 -24.03
CA SER A 11 58.31 -1.25 -22.56
C SER A 11 56.92 -1.46 -21.88
N GLU A 12 56.67 -1.34 -20.56
CA GLU A 12 57.47 -0.89 -19.41
C GLU A 12 56.98 -1.55 -18.11
N ARG A 13 57.42 -1.08 -16.94
CA ARG A 13 56.84 -1.40 -15.62
C ARG A 13 56.95 -0.21 -14.66
N SER A 14 55.93 -0.05 -13.82
CA SER A 14 56.03 0.45 -12.44
C SER A 14 56.55 1.88 -12.17
N ALA A 15 55.65 2.85 -12.29
CA ALA A 15 55.52 4.04 -11.42
C ALA A 15 54.03 4.45 -11.47
N PHE A 16 53.32 4.83 -10.41
CA PHE A 16 53.69 5.47 -9.16
C PHE A 16 52.96 4.84 -7.96
N ALA A 17 53.72 4.45 -6.94
CA ALA A 17 53.27 4.54 -5.55
C ALA A 17 54.01 5.71 -4.89
N ALA A 18 53.50 6.24 -3.77
CA ALA A 18 54.02 7.39 -3.03
C ALA A 18 53.86 8.77 -3.70
N LEU A 19 52.61 9.26 -3.74
CA LEU A 19 52.35 10.70 -3.59
C LEU A 19 50.98 10.93 -2.93
N LEU A 20 50.96 11.14 -1.61
CA LEU A 20 49.98 11.91 -0.80
C LEU A 20 50.14 11.61 0.71
N THR A 21 51.37 11.71 1.20
CA THR A 21 51.66 12.02 2.60
C THR A 21 52.39 13.36 2.63
N THR A 22 52.05 14.20 3.62
CA THR A 22 52.55 15.57 3.86
C THR A 22 52.16 16.68 2.85
N GLY A 23 51.25 17.58 3.27
CA GLY A 23 51.63 19.00 3.36
C GLY A 23 51.04 20.04 2.39
N MET A 24 49.72 20.23 2.36
CA MET A 24 48.99 21.49 2.06
C MET A 24 47.50 21.18 2.32
N LEU A 25 46.75 21.75 3.27
CA LEU A 25 46.83 23.03 3.99
C LEU A 25 46.71 24.23 3.05
N VAL A 26 45.48 24.50 2.62
CA VAL A 26 44.80 25.82 2.69
C VAL A 26 43.29 25.62 2.46
N ALA A 27 42.47 26.21 3.35
CA ALA A 27 41.04 26.49 3.19
C ALA A 27 40.07 25.35 2.77
N ILE A 28 39.84 24.37 3.67
CA ILE A 28 38.46 23.86 3.85
C ILE A 28 37.81 24.78 4.88
N LEU A 29 36.82 25.56 4.42
CA LEU A 29 35.99 26.37 5.31
C LEU A 29 35.01 25.46 6.05
N VAL A 30 34.82 25.73 7.34
CA VAL A 30 34.01 24.91 8.24
C VAL A 30 32.55 24.90 7.81
N LEU A 31 32.04 23.71 7.48
CA LEU A 31 30.62 23.35 7.52
C LEU A 31 30.46 22.01 8.26
N ALA A 32 31.05 21.97 9.45
CA ALA A 32 30.68 21.05 10.52
C ALA A 32 29.88 21.87 11.55
N GLY A 33 28.64 21.45 11.81
CA GLY A 33 27.62 22.29 12.45
C GLY A 33 26.66 22.85 11.39
N LEU A 34 25.38 22.49 11.37
CA LEU A 34 24.59 21.84 12.42
C LEU A 34 24.18 20.40 12.03
N ALA A 35 24.71 19.41 12.73
CA ALA A 35 23.78 18.47 13.35
C ALA A 35 23.04 19.32 14.38
N ALA A 36 21.81 19.71 14.08
CA ALA A 36 21.00 20.41 15.07
C ALA A 36 20.86 19.43 16.25
N PRO A 37 21.21 19.79 17.50
CA PRO A 37 20.72 19.02 18.62
C PRO A 37 19.20 18.99 18.47
N SER A 38 18.59 17.81 18.55
CA SER A 38 17.14 17.67 18.66
C SER A 38 16.68 18.61 19.76
N PRO A 39 15.99 19.72 19.44
CA PRO A 39 15.53 20.60 20.47
C PRO A 39 14.38 19.86 21.13
N ALA A 40 14.57 19.40 22.37
CA ALA A 40 13.48 19.06 23.27
C ALA A 40 12.73 20.37 23.61
N TYR A 41 12.02 20.88 22.62
CA TYR A 41 11.18 22.07 22.65
C TYR A 41 9.80 21.65 22.21
N ALA A 42 8.81 21.96 23.04
CA ALA A 42 7.48 22.25 22.55
C ALA A 42 7.58 23.57 21.75
N GLY A 43 8.07 23.49 20.53
CA GLY A 43 8.05 24.58 19.56
C GLY A 43 6.63 24.78 19.05
N GLU A 44 6.30 25.99 18.63
CA GLU A 44 5.09 26.20 17.83
C GLU A 44 5.21 25.38 16.53
N LEU A 45 4.11 24.73 16.15
CA LEU A 45 3.98 23.98 14.91
C LEU A 45 4.38 24.89 13.73
N GLN A 46 5.36 24.45 12.94
CA GLN A 46 5.91 25.25 11.84
C GLN A 46 5.11 25.06 10.56
N GLY A 47 5.09 26.10 9.72
CA GLY A 47 4.33 26.15 8.47
C GLY A 47 2.93 26.75 8.63
N THR A 48 2.38 27.23 7.52
CA THR A 48 1.01 27.78 7.43
C THR A 48 -0.02 26.73 7.01
N GLY A 49 0.42 25.57 6.51
CA GLY A 49 -0.45 24.50 6.02
C GLY A 49 -0.86 24.65 4.56
N THR A 50 -0.12 25.43 3.78
CA THR A 50 -0.36 25.60 2.34
C THR A 50 0.59 24.73 1.52
N ALA A 51 0.33 24.51 0.23
CA ALA A 51 1.19 23.68 -0.62
C ALA A 51 2.67 24.17 -0.68
N GLU A 52 2.88 25.50 -0.64
CA GLU A 52 4.21 26.13 -0.67
C GLU A 52 4.88 26.20 0.72
N ASP A 53 4.09 26.07 1.79
CA ASP A 53 4.51 26.17 3.19
C ASP A 53 3.66 25.23 4.07
N PRO A 54 3.86 23.90 3.93
CA PRO A 54 3.06 22.89 4.61
C PRO A 54 3.39 22.83 6.10
N MET A 55 2.48 22.27 6.91
CA MET A 55 2.76 22.00 8.32
C MET A 55 3.92 21.01 8.44
N LEU A 56 4.96 21.36 9.18
CA LEU A 56 6.17 20.54 9.31
C LEU A 56 6.11 19.69 10.57
N ILE A 57 6.22 18.37 10.40
CA ILE A 57 6.11 17.37 11.47
C ILE A 57 7.47 16.67 11.65
N TYR A 58 8.15 16.94 12.76
CA TYR A 58 9.43 16.32 13.13
C TYR A 58 9.28 15.24 14.20
N ASN A 59 8.17 15.26 14.94
CA ASN A 59 7.90 14.34 16.05
C ASN A 59 6.39 14.12 16.27
N THR A 60 6.05 13.12 17.07
CA THR A 60 4.66 12.77 17.45
C THR A 60 3.93 13.89 18.19
N GLY A 61 4.64 14.76 18.90
CA GLY A 61 4.09 15.99 19.48
C GLY A 61 3.64 17.00 18.40
N ASP A 62 4.39 17.15 17.31
CA ASP A 62 4.00 18.00 16.18
C ASP A 62 2.79 17.40 15.46
N LEU A 63 2.74 16.07 15.29
CA LEU A 63 1.59 15.35 14.72
C LEU A 63 0.32 15.57 15.56
N ILE A 64 0.43 15.42 16.89
CA ILE A 64 -0.64 15.73 17.85
C ILE A 64 -1.05 17.20 17.76
N ALA A 65 -0.11 18.13 17.72
CA ALA A 65 -0.40 19.56 17.64
C ALA A 65 -1.08 19.95 16.32
N TRP A 66 -0.67 19.34 15.21
CA TRP A 66 -1.32 19.52 13.90
C TRP A 66 -2.76 19.00 13.92
N CYS A 67 -2.99 17.75 14.34
CA CYS A 67 -4.34 17.18 14.44
C CYS A 67 -5.26 18.00 15.36
N ASN A 68 -4.76 18.49 16.50
CA ASN A 68 -5.54 19.37 17.36
C ASN A 68 -5.83 20.73 16.69
N LYS A 69 -4.91 21.28 15.91
CA LYS A 69 -5.15 22.48 15.10
C LYS A 69 -6.17 22.24 13.98
N LEU A 70 -6.22 21.05 13.38
CA LEU A 70 -7.29 20.67 12.43
C LEU A 70 -8.66 20.68 13.13
N ASN A 71 -8.77 20.12 14.34
CA ASN A 71 -10.00 20.13 15.14
C ASN A 71 -10.48 21.54 15.53
N GLU A 72 -9.59 22.54 15.55
CA GLU A 72 -9.92 23.95 15.80
C GLU A 72 -10.34 24.73 14.52
N MET A 73 -10.11 24.16 13.34
CA MET A 73 -10.48 24.75 12.04
C MET A 73 -11.93 24.44 11.65
N GLY A 74 -12.46 25.21 10.69
CA GLY A 74 -13.64 24.79 9.94
C GLY A 74 -13.27 23.78 8.84
N GLN A 75 -14.19 22.88 8.48
CA GLN A 75 -13.97 21.83 7.46
C GLN A 75 -13.38 22.38 6.15
N ASP A 76 -13.86 23.51 5.64
CA ASP A 76 -13.33 24.12 4.41
C ASP A 76 -11.85 24.52 4.52
N GLN A 77 -11.35 24.84 5.72
CA GLN A 77 -9.96 25.20 5.98
C GLN A 77 -9.10 23.95 6.20
N GLU A 78 -9.63 22.95 6.93
CA GLU A 78 -9.02 21.62 7.07
C GLU A 78 -8.76 20.99 5.71
N ARG A 79 -9.77 21.01 4.83
CA ARG A 79 -9.74 20.50 3.45
C ARG A 79 -8.81 21.27 2.51
N GLN A 80 -8.13 22.29 2.98
CA GLN A 80 -7.07 23.01 2.27
C GLN A 80 -5.67 22.78 2.87
N GLN A 81 -5.56 22.03 3.98
CA GLN A 81 -4.28 21.83 4.66
C GLN A 81 -3.35 20.88 3.90
N HIS A 82 -2.07 21.22 3.93
CA HIS A 82 -0.95 20.36 3.57
C HIS A 82 -0.06 20.16 4.80
N ALA A 83 0.40 18.93 5.03
CA ALA A 83 1.43 18.62 6.03
C ALA A 83 2.51 17.73 5.45
N ARG A 84 3.73 17.86 5.99
CA ARG A 84 4.92 17.12 5.56
C ARG A 84 5.70 16.57 6.75
N LEU A 85 6.07 15.29 6.69
CA LEU A 85 7.07 14.73 7.60
C LEU A 85 8.47 15.26 7.26
N MET A 86 9.19 15.68 8.29
CA MET A 86 10.56 16.18 8.22
C MET A 86 11.57 15.31 8.97
N ASN A 87 11.09 14.21 9.57
CA ASN A 87 11.88 13.20 10.27
C ASN A 87 11.06 11.90 10.36
N ASP A 88 11.73 10.78 10.63
CA ASP A 88 11.09 9.50 10.92
C ASP A 88 10.39 9.55 12.29
N LEU A 89 9.14 9.09 12.36
CA LEU A 89 8.35 8.92 13.59
C LEU A 89 8.47 7.47 14.09
N THR A 90 9.65 7.14 14.65
CA THR A 90 10.00 5.80 15.13
C THR A 90 10.58 5.86 16.56
N VAL A 91 10.71 4.72 17.24
CA VAL A 91 11.45 4.68 18.52
C VAL A 91 12.96 4.95 18.30
N PRO A 92 13.69 5.54 19.30
CA PRO A 92 15.10 5.85 19.15
C PRO A 92 15.97 4.66 18.71
N GLY A 93 16.97 4.95 17.87
CA GLY A 93 17.94 3.97 17.40
C GLY A 93 18.79 3.36 18.53
N ILE A 94 19.38 2.19 18.27
CA ILE A 94 20.28 1.50 19.23
C ILE A 94 21.47 2.38 19.63
N ASP A 95 21.93 3.22 18.70
CA ASP A 95 23.01 4.18 18.87
C ASP A 95 22.60 5.43 19.67
N GLY A 96 21.33 5.51 20.08
CA GLY A 96 20.76 6.66 20.79
C GLY A 96 20.29 7.78 19.87
N THR A 97 20.22 7.55 18.55
CA THR A 97 19.65 8.55 17.61
C THR A 97 18.17 8.77 17.94
N GLU A 98 17.83 10.00 18.33
CA GLU A 98 16.44 10.40 18.59
C GLU A 98 15.68 10.56 17.26
N TYR A 99 14.71 9.67 17.06
CA TYR A 99 13.65 9.82 16.05
C TYR A 99 12.40 10.41 16.71
N GLY A 100 11.42 10.81 15.90
CA GLY A 100 10.22 11.55 16.33
C GLY A 100 9.26 10.83 17.29
N GLY A 101 9.56 9.60 17.70
CA GLY A 101 8.72 8.72 18.52
C GLY A 101 7.75 7.91 17.65
N ALA A 102 7.52 6.65 18.06
CA ALA A 102 6.51 5.80 17.42
C ALA A 102 5.08 6.22 17.79
N VAL A 103 4.13 5.98 16.89
CA VAL A 103 2.70 6.26 17.08
C VAL A 103 2.06 5.09 17.83
N THR A 104 1.71 5.34 19.09
CA THR A 104 1.00 4.38 19.97
C THR A 104 -0.48 4.75 20.08
N ASN A 105 -1.31 3.88 20.68
CA ASN A 105 -2.72 4.21 20.96
C ASN A 105 -2.88 5.53 21.76
N ASP A 106 -1.93 5.88 22.63
CA ASP A 106 -1.95 7.14 23.40
C ASP A 106 -1.69 8.36 22.50
N VAL A 107 -0.86 8.21 21.45
CA VAL A 107 -0.64 9.25 20.43
C VAL A 107 -1.92 9.44 19.60
N ILE A 108 -2.57 8.37 19.16
CA ILE A 108 -3.87 8.42 18.45
C ILE A 108 -4.93 9.11 19.32
N ALA A 109 -5.02 8.75 20.60
CA ALA A 109 -5.96 9.38 21.53
C ALA A 109 -5.66 10.87 21.76
N ALA A 110 -4.39 11.28 21.73
CA ALA A 110 -3.98 12.68 21.86
C ALA A 110 -4.14 13.49 20.56
N MET A 111 -4.02 12.87 19.38
CA MET A 111 -4.36 13.47 18.08
C MET A 111 -5.85 13.86 18.05
N ASN A 112 -6.72 13.03 18.62
CA ASN A 112 -8.16 13.27 18.76
C ASN A 112 -8.85 13.70 17.43
N HIS A 113 -8.34 13.22 16.30
CA HIS A 113 -8.77 13.62 14.96
C HIS A 113 -8.95 12.35 14.11
N PRO A 114 -10.14 11.71 14.17
CA PRO A 114 -10.35 10.38 13.60
C PRO A 114 -10.66 10.37 12.09
N ASP A 115 -11.08 11.50 11.51
CA ASP A 115 -11.47 11.66 10.10
C ASP A 115 -10.56 12.70 9.44
N LEU A 116 -9.58 12.25 8.66
CA LEU A 116 -8.61 13.12 8.01
C LEU A 116 -9.11 13.57 6.63
N GLN A 117 -9.51 14.84 6.49
CA GLN A 117 -10.04 15.39 5.21
C GLN A 117 -9.08 16.40 4.55
N VAL A 118 -7.81 16.43 4.93
CA VAL A 118 -6.81 17.39 4.41
C VAL A 118 -6.54 17.23 2.91
N THR A 119 -5.92 18.22 2.25
CA THR A 119 -5.49 18.05 0.85
C THR A 119 -4.35 17.06 0.73
N GLU A 120 -3.32 17.20 1.56
CA GLU A 120 -2.10 16.42 1.41
C GLU A 120 -1.48 16.07 2.76
N PHE A 121 -1.12 14.80 2.92
CA PHE A 121 -0.15 14.37 3.92
C PHE A 121 1.04 13.72 3.21
N ASP A 122 2.13 14.50 3.15
CA ASP A 122 3.38 14.19 2.46
C ASP A 122 4.37 13.50 3.40
N GLY A 123 4.57 12.20 3.22
CA GLY A 123 5.57 11.44 3.95
C GLY A 123 7.00 11.85 3.63
N ASN A 124 7.27 12.46 2.46
CA ASN A 124 8.59 12.97 2.07
C ASN A 124 9.74 11.94 2.30
N GLY A 125 9.45 10.66 2.05
CA GLY A 125 10.35 9.51 2.17
C GLY A 125 10.54 8.99 3.60
N HIS A 126 9.82 9.54 4.59
CA HIS A 126 9.98 9.21 6.01
C HIS A 126 9.13 8.03 6.50
N LEU A 127 9.60 7.45 7.60
CA LEU A 127 8.97 6.34 8.29
C LEU A 127 7.97 6.81 9.36
N ILE A 128 6.84 6.11 9.49
CA ILE A 128 6.01 6.07 10.71
C ILE A 128 6.01 4.65 11.26
N GLU A 129 6.37 4.48 12.53
CA GLU A 129 6.19 3.23 13.27
C GLU A 129 4.84 3.25 14.00
N LEU A 130 3.95 2.32 13.63
CA LEU A 130 2.68 2.09 14.32
C LEU A 130 2.83 1.01 15.38
N GLN A 131 2.35 1.27 16.59
CA GLN A 131 2.28 0.31 17.69
C GLN A 131 0.85 0.29 18.24
N LEU A 132 -0.10 -0.13 17.38
CA LEU A 132 -1.54 0.00 17.63
C LEU A 132 -2.17 -1.35 17.99
N THR A 133 -2.92 -1.35 19.08
CA THR A 133 -3.61 -2.53 19.66
C THR A 133 -5.01 -2.21 20.19
N GLY A 134 -5.38 -0.92 20.21
CA GLY A 134 -6.70 -0.40 20.57
C GLY A 134 -7.19 0.67 19.58
N SER A 135 -6.57 0.75 18.41
CA SER A 135 -6.92 1.67 17.32
C SER A 135 -6.80 0.92 16.00
N SER A 136 -7.72 1.18 15.06
CA SER A 136 -7.82 0.44 13.79
C SER A 136 -6.81 0.85 12.73
N ALA A 137 -6.20 2.03 12.86
CA ALA A 137 -5.22 2.62 11.94
C ALA A 137 -4.68 3.95 12.51
N LEU A 138 -3.81 4.64 11.76
CA LEU A 138 -3.35 6.00 12.05
C LEU A 138 -4.52 7.02 12.09
N PHE A 139 -5.49 6.88 11.18
CA PHE A 139 -6.76 7.62 11.22
C PHE A 139 -7.91 6.62 11.12
N GLN A 140 -9.05 6.87 11.79
CA GLN A 140 -10.16 5.93 11.76
C GLN A 140 -10.81 5.86 10.36
N THR A 141 -10.98 7.03 9.74
CA THR A 141 -11.50 7.28 8.38
C THR A 141 -10.76 8.48 7.77
N GLY A 142 -11.09 8.84 6.53
CA GLY A 142 -10.56 10.03 5.87
C GLY A 142 -11.03 10.14 4.43
N GLY A 143 -10.46 11.10 3.70
CA GLY A 143 -10.87 11.42 2.33
C GLY A 143 -11.99 12.47 2.29
N LYS A 144 -12.08 13.21 1.20
CA LYS A 144 -12.99 14.36 1.06
C LYS A 144 -14.31 13.99 0.38
N PRO A 145 -15.44 14.64 0.73
CA PRO A 145 -16.63 14.63 -0.13
C PRO A 145 -16.32 15.25 -1.51
N ASP A 146 -17.00 14.76 -2.55
CA ASP A 146 -16.63 14.99 -3.96
C ASP A 146 -16.38 16.45 -4.34
N ASP A 147 -17.35 17.33 -4.06
CA ASP A 147 -17.31 18.74 -4.45
C ASP A 147 -16.20 19.55 -3.74
N THR A 148 -15.46 18.92 -2.82
CA THR A 148 -14.33 19.51 -2.09
C THR A 148 -12.96 18.93 -2.46
N GLY A 149 -12.90 18.04 -3.45
CA GLY A 149 -11.66 17.50 -4.03
C GLY A 149 -11.24 16.15 -3.44
N VAL A 150 -9.94 15.94 -3.29
CA VAL A 150 -9.35 14.68 -2.81
C VAL A 150 -8.42 14.90 -1.62
N THR A 151 -8.25 13.88 -0.79
CA THR A 151 -7.13 13.76 0.17
C THR A 151 -6.06 12.87 -0.43
N THR A 152 -4.84 13.38 -0.56
CA THR A 152 -3.69 12.62 -1.08
C THR A 152 -2.74 12.28 0.06
N ILE A 153 -2.48 10.99 0.28
CA ILE A 153 -1.38 10.49 1.12
C ILE A 153 -0.26 10.07 0.18
N LYS A 154 0.97 10.56 0.37
CA LYS A 154 2.07 10.21 -0.54
C LYS A 154 3.42 10.00 0.13
N ASP A 155 4.31 9.29 -0.57
CA ASP A 155 5.73 9.14 -0.24
C ASP A 155 6.00 8.77 1.24
N LEU A 156 5.13 7.94 1.81
CA LEU A 156 5.07 7.57 3.21
C LEU A 156 5.40 6.09 3.40
N HIS A 157 6.19 5.77 4.42
CA HIS A 157 6.61 4.40 4.71
C HIS A 157 6.15 4.01 6.13
N VAL A 158 5.46 2.88 6.27
CA VAL A 158 4.88 2.45 7.55
C VAL A 158 5.49 1.13 8.01
N ILE A 159 5.89 1.07 9.28
CA ILE A 159 6.45 -0.13 9.95
C ILE A 159 5.70 -0.42 11.26
N GLY A 160 5.94 -1.58 11.87
CA GLY A 160 5.40 -1.95 13.18
C GLY A 160 4.19 -2.90 13.11
N SER A 161 3.09 -2.57 13.77
CA SER A 161 1.88 -3.39 13.78
C SER A 161 0.60 -2.62 14.12
N VAL A 162 -0.50 -3.04 13.52
CA VAL A 162 -1.88 -2.67 13.88
C VAL A 162 -2.66 -3.94 14.16
N SER A 163 -3.35 -4.05 15.30
CA SER A 163 -4.28 -5.14 15.60
C SER A 163 -5.54 -4.58 16.24
N HIS A 164 -6.71 -4.86 15.63
CA HIS A 164 -7.99 -4.33 16.10
C HIS A 164 -9.18 -5.26 15.77
N GLY A 165 -10.22 -5.23 16.60
CA GLY A 165 -11.40 -6.09 16.46
C GLY A 165 -12.42 -5.66 15.39
N SER A 166 -12.25 -4.47 14.81
CA SER A 166 -13.03 -3.93 13.68
C SER A 166 -12.22 -4.02 12.37
N SER A 167 -12.70 -3.42 11.28
CA SER A 167 -11.86 -3.21 10.08
C SER A 167 -10.58 -2.45 10.44
N ALA A 168 -9.43 -2.89 9.91
CA ALA A 168 -8.12 -2.35 10.25
C ALA A 168 -7.23 -2.14 9.02
N GLY A 169 -6.41 -1.08 9.06
CA GLY A 169 -5.41 -0.73 8.07
C GLY A 169 -4.24 0.02 8.72
N THR A 170 -3.21 0.39 7.96
CA THR A 170 -2.18 1.30 8.52
C THR A 170 -2.60 2.76 8.48
N LEU A 171 -3.19 3.21 7.37
CA LEU A 171 -3.60 4.59 7.20
C LEU A 171 -5.04 4.80 7.67
N PHE A 172 -5.97 3.91 7.25
CA PHE A 172 -7.39 4.04 7.53
C PHE A 172 -8.05 2.71 7.98
N GLY A 173 -8.88 2.77 9.02
CA GLY A 173 -9.63 1.61 9.50
C GLY A 173 -10.84 1.30 8.61
N SER A 174 -11.65 2.31 8.32
CA SER A 174 -12.74 2.26 7.34
C SER A 174 -12.91 3.65 6.72
N ILE A 175 -12.91 3.75 5.40
CA ILE A 175 -13.28 4.96 4.66
C ILE A 175 -14.74 4.83 4.24
N GLY A 176 -15.53 5.86 4.52
CA GLY A 176 -16.98 5.84 4.31
C GLY A 176 -17.72 4.89 5.26
N GLU A 177 -19.05 4.91 5.13
CA GLU A 177 -19.97 4.05 5.88
C GLU A 177 -20.94 3.35 4.91
N GLU A 178 -21.19 2.06 5.15
CA GLU A 178 -22.12 1.24 4.37
C GLU A 178 -23.56 1.78 4.44
N GLY A 179 -24.16 2.03 3.27
CA GLY A 179 -25.51 2.57 3.13
C GLY A 179 -25.64 4.07 3.37
N ASN A 180 -24.54 4.83 3.44
CA ASN A 180 -24.55 6.26 3.75
C ASN A 180 -23.89 7.13 2.66
N PRO A 181 -24.66 7.66 1.68
CA PRO A 181 -24.14 8.51 0.60
C PRO A 181 -23.43 9.80 1.03
N SER A 182 -23.74 10.37 2.20
CA SER A 182 -23.01 11.54 2.69
C SER A 182 -21.58 11.24 3.16
N GLU A 183 -21.24 9.95 3.25
CA GLU A 183 -19.91 9.45 3.60
C GLU A 183 -19.15 8.89 2.39
N ASN A 184 -19.55 9.24 1.17
CA ASN A 184 -18.79 8.92 -0.04
C ASN A 184 -17.56 9.82 -0.11
N ARG A 185 -16.37 9.22 0.01
CA ARG A 185 -15.10 9.95 0.13
C ARG A 185 -14.18 9.69 -1.05
N ARG A 186 -13.34 10.69 -1.35
CA ARG A 186 -12.30 10.66 -2.37
C ARG A 186 -10.92 10.62 -1.73
N ILE A 187 -10.16 9.58 -2.03
CA ILE A 187 -8.84 9.30 -1.45
C ILE A 187 -7.84 8.86 -2.53
N GLU A 188 -6.64 9.43 -2.47
CA GLU A 188 -5.47 9.04 -3.25
C GLU A 188 -4.36 8.55 -2.30
N ILE A 189 -3.76 7.40 -2.58
CA ILE A 189 -2.59 6.88 -1.87
C ILE A 189 -1.51 6.57 -2.91
N THR A 190 -0.42 7.32 -2.90
CA THR A 190 0.61 7.24 -3.95
C THR A 190 2.00 7.03 -3.38
N ASP A 191 2.83 6.20 -4.02
CA ASP A 191 4.24 6.02 -3.66
C ASP A 191 4.50 5.57 -2.21
N CYS A 192 3.50 4.95 -1.57
CA CYS A 192 3.54 4.53 -0.16
C CYS A 192 3.96 3.05 0.01
N THR A 193 4.59 2.73 1.14
CA THR A 193 4.98 1.34 1.47
C THR A 193 4.49 0.94 2.86
N ASN A 194 3.77 -0.17 2.98
CA ASN A 194 3.48 -0.82 4.26
C ASN A 194 4.43 -2.00 4.52
N GLN A 195 5.00 -2.07 5.71
CA GLN A 195 5.67 -3.23 6.29
C GLN A 195 5.13 -3.58 7.69
N ALA A 196 4.18 -2.81 8.22
CA ALA A 196 3.50 -3.15 9.45
C ALA A 196 2.58 -4.35 9.21
N ASN A 197 2.57 -5.28 10.17
CA ASN A 197 1.57 -6.35 10.15
C ASN A 197 0.21 -5.77 10.54
N VAL A 198 -0.86 -6.16 9.84
CA VAL A 198 -2.23 -5.67 10.12
C VAL A 198 -3.13 -6.84 10.45
N GLU A 199 -3.74 -6.82 11.62
CA GLU A 199 -4.80 -7.73 12.04
C GLU A 199 -6.12 -6.96 12.21
N GLY A 200 -7.14 -7.40 11.49
CA GLY A 200 -8.50 -6.86 11.56
C GLY A 200 -9.53 -7.91 11.93
N GLY A 201 -10.70 -7.44 12.36
CA GLY A 201 -11.90 -8.25 12.56
C GLY A 201 -12.57 -8.59 11.24
N PRO A 202 -13.66 -7.89 10.84
CA PRO A 202 -14.36 -8.12 9.57
C PRO A 202 -13.48 -7.94 8.32
N SER A 203 -12.60 -6.93 8.31
CA SER A 203 -11.71 -6.64 7.17
C SER A 203 -10.30 -6.25 7.63
N ALA A 204 -9.29 -6.57 6.84
CA ALA A 204 -7.90 -6.13 7.06
C ALA A 204 -7.22 -5.79 5.72
N GLY A 205 -6.63 -4.60 5.63
CA GLY A 205 -5.86 -4.17 4.46
C GLY A 205 -4.50 -3.60 4.84
N GLY A 206 -3.51 -3.65 3.95
CA GLY A 206 -2.21 -3.02 4.21
C GLY A 206 -2.29 -1.51 4.45
N PHE A 207 -3.21 -0.81 3.77
CA PHE A 207 -3.44 0.63 3.95
C PHE A 207 -4.84 0.94 4.47
N ILE A 208 -5.88 0.29 3.93
CA ILE A 208 -7.29 0.56 4.23
C ILE A 208 -8.01 -0.73 4.64
N GLY A 209 -8.66 -0.75 5.81
CA GLY A 209 -9.45 -1.91 6.24
C GLY A 209 -10.70 -2.15 5.38
N SER A 210 -11.60 -1.16 5.32
CA SER A 210 -12.75 -1.14 4.41
C SER A 210 -12.83 0.20 3.66
N TYR A 211 -13.33 0.20 2.43
CA TYR A 211 -13.73 1.39 1.67
C TYR A 211 -15.17 1.22 1.17
N TYR A 212 -15.99 2.25 1.36
CA TYR A 212 -17.40 2.29 0.99
C TYR A 212 -17.74 3.52 0.15
N ASP A 213 -18.47 3.30 -0.94
CA ASP A 213 -19.05 4.31 -1.83
C ASP A 213 -20.54 3.96 -2.05
N ASN A 214 -21.45 4.93 -1.99
CA ASN A 214 -22.88 4.65 -1.83
C ASN A 214 -23.73 5.47 -2.80
N GLU A 215 -24.11 4.82 -3.90
CA GLU A 215 -25.14 5.14 -4.90
C GLU A 215 -25.03 6.46 -5.67
N SER A 216 -24.07 7.35 -5.37
CA SER A 216 -23.89 8.61 -6.09
C SER A 216 -22.70 8.64 -7.07
N GLY A 217 -21.74 7.71 -6.95
CA GLY A 217 -20.52 7.69 -7.78
C GLY A 217 -19.60 8.89 -7.55
N GLU A 218 -19.81 9.56 -6.42
CA GLU A 218 -19.08 10.73 -5.90
C GLU A 218 -17.80 10.32 -5.15
N GLY A 219 -17.72 9.08 -4.65
CA GLY A 219 -16.49 8.53 -4.08
C GLY A 219 -15.44 8.21 -5.15
N SER A 220 -14.18 8.12 -4.73
CA SER A 220 -13.09 7.59 -5.56
C SER A 220 -11.95 7.05 -4.70
N ILE A 221 -11.37 5.92 -5.12
CA ILE A 221 -10.20 5.32 -4.49
C ILE A 221 -9.13 5.05 -5.54
N ASP A 222 -8.04 5.80 -5.48
CA ASP A 222 -6.88 5.64 -6.36
C ASP A 222 -5.65 5.27 -5.52
N ILE A 223 -5.11 4.07 -5.74
CA ILE A 223 -3.88 3.58 -5.10
C ILE A 223 -2.85 3.31 -6.18
N GLU A 224 -1.78 4.12 -6.22
CA GLU A 224 -0.78 4.07 -7.27
C GLU A 224 0.65 3.85 -6.73
N ARG A 225 1.44 3.02 -7.40
CA ARG A 225 2.88 2.76 -7.07
C ARG A 225 3.14 2.27 -5.64
N CYS A 226 2.10 1.84 -4.92
CA CYS A 226 2.20 1.43 -3.53
C CYS A 226 2.67 -0.02 -3.37
N SER A 227 3.16 -0.39 -2.18
CA SER A 227 3.61 -1.76 -1.91
C SER A 227 3.38 -2.23 -0.48
N ASN A 228 2.91 -3.46 -0.32
CA ASN A 228 2.78 -4.13 0.98
C ASN A 228 3.81 -5.24 1.16
N PHE A 229 4.44 -5.28 2.33
CA PHE A 229 5.39 -6.31 2.79
C PHE A 229 4.99 -6.90 4.14
N GLY A 230 4.08 -6.25 4.89
CA GLY A 230 3.58 -6.76 6.16
C GLY A 230 2.58 -7.91 5.95
N ASP A 231 2.52 -8.84 6.90
CA ASP A 231 1.50 -9.89 6.91
C ASP A 231 0.14 -9.27 7.27
N ILE A 232 -0.89 -9.60 6.48
CA ILE A 232 -2.26 -9.10 6.67
C ILE A 232 -3.17 -10.26 7.07
N LEU A 233 -3.92 -10.08 8.15
CA LEU A 233 -4.79 -11.08 8.75
C LEU A 233 -6.17 -10.49 9.00
N SER A 234 -7.21 -11.01 8.33
CA SER A 234 -8.58 -10.84 8.78
C SER A 234 -8.99 -12.06 9.61
N SER A 235 -9.31 -11.83 10.88
CA SER A 235 -9.74 -12.87 11.81
C SER A 235 -11.17 -13.37 11.54
N GLN A 236 -12.01 -12.56 10.88
CA GLN A 236 -13.44 -12.85 10.69
C GLN A 236 -13.94 -12.72 9.25
N GLY A 237 -13.20 -12.12 8.31
CA GLY A 237 -13.68 -11.87 6.95
C GLY A 237 -12.61 -11.62 5.90
N HIS A 238 -12.54 -10.40 5.34
CA HIS A 238 -11.82 -10.13 4.09
C HIS A 238 -10.42 -9.55 4.33
N ALA A 239 -9.41 -10.13 3.69
CA ALA A 239 -8.01 -9.72 3.81
C ALA A 239 -7.42 -9.37 2.44
N GLY A 240 -6.85 -8.18 2.29
CA GLY A 240 -6.17 -7.74 1.07
C GLY A 240 -4.80 -7.12 1.37
N GLY A 241 -3.82 -7.27 0.49
CA GLY A 241 -2.51 -6.64 0.69
C GLY A 241 -2.55 -5.11 0.74
N LEU A 242 -3.57 -4.48 0.16
CA LEU A 242 -3.77 -3.02 0.19
C LEU A 242 -5.09 -2.65 0.87
N VAL A 243 -6.19 -3.27 0.43
CA VAL A 243 -7.56 -2.97 0.88
C VAL A 243 -8.27 -4.25 1.30
N GLY A 244 -8.81 -4.30 2.52
CA GLY A 244 -9.51 -5.51 3.01
C GLY A 244 -10.83 -5.76 2.27
N SER A 245 -11.69 -4.74 2.24
CA SER A 245 -12.96 -4.75 1.53
C SER A 245 -13.17 -3.44 0.76
N LEU A 246 -13.58 -3.52 -0.51
CA LEU A 246 -13.83 -2.39 -1.39
C LEU A 246 -15.24 -2.56 -1.98
N VAL A 247 -16.18 -1.70 -1.59
CA VAL A 247 -17.60 -1.82 -1.93
C VAL A 247 -18.16 -0.50 -2.44
N GLU A 248 -18.79 -0.55 -3.60
CA GLU A 248 -19.74 0.45 -4.09
C GLU A 248 -21.13 -0.16 -4.08
N TYR A 249 -22.03 0.43 -3.30
CA TYR A 249 -23.45 0.21 -3.44
C TYR A 249 -23.92 1.06 -4.61
N SER A 250 -24.60 0.49 -5.59
CA SER A 250 -25.30 1.30 -6.59
C SER A 250 -26.37 0.49 -7.30
N SER A 251 -27.63 0.90 -7.15
CA SER A 251 -28.77 0.35 -7.87
C SER A 251 -28.75 0.68 -9.37
N GLU A 252 -28.13 1.79 -9.80
CA GLU A 252 -28.11 2.26 -11.20
C GLU A 252 -26.69 2.27 -11.81
N PHE A 253 -26.55 2.46 -13.13
CA PHE A 253 -25.24 2.56 -13.78
C PHE A 253 -24.88 4.04 -13.99
N LEU A 254 -23.80 4.49 -13.36
CA LEU A 254 -23.44 5.90 -13.27
C LEU A 254 -22.39 6.26 -14.32
N ALA A 255 -22.84 6.84 -15.43
CA ALA A 255 -21.99 7.25 -16.55
C ALA A 255 -21.00 8.40 -16.24
N SER A 256 -21.09 8.99 -15.05
CA SER A 256 -20.26 10.09 -14.56
C SER A 256 -19.54 9.77 -13.25
N SER A 257 -19.46 8.50 -12.86
CA SER A 257 -18.66 8.08 -11.69
C SER A 257 -17.20 8.50 -11.85
N HIS A 258 -16.55 8.91 -10.77
CA HIS A 258 -15.11 9.09 -10.79
C HIS A 258 -14.39 7.78 -11.14
N ARG A 259 -13.16 7.92 -11.66
CA ARG A 259 -12.26 6.78 -11.80
C ARG A 259 -11.83 6.34 -10.41
N SER A 260 -11.71 5.04 -10.24
CA SER A 260 -11.01 4.42 -9.11
C SER A 260 -9.99 3.43 -9.69
N SER A 261 -8.84 3.28 -9.06
CA SER A 261 -7.75 2.49 -9.61
C SER A 261 -6.87 1.85 -8.54
N LEU A 262 -6.39 0.66 -8.88
CA LEU A 262 -5.21 0.06 -8.27
C LEU A 262 -4.22 -0.13 -9.41
N GLU A 263 -3.14 0.66 -9.40
CA GLU A 263 -2.19 0.67 -10.51
C GLU A 263 -0.74 0.67 -10.04
N TYR A 264 0.09 -0.09 -10.75
CA TYR A 264 1.51 -0.26 -10.44
C TYR A 264 1.74 -0.68 -8.99
N CYS A 265 0.88 -1.50 -8.39
CA CYS A 265 1.02 -1.88 -6.98
C CYS A 265 1.69 -3.25 -6.79
N SER A 266 2.20 -3.52 -5.58
CA SER A 266 2.70 -4.84 -5.22
C SER A 266 2.29 -5.35 -3.83
N ASN A 267 2.12 -6.67 -3.71
CA ASN A 267 2.03 -7.35 -2.43
C ASN A 267 3.09 -8.45 -2.29
N ASN A 268 3.73 -8.45 -1.13
CA ASN A 268 4.90 -9.24 -0.80
C ASN A 268 4.73 -9.98 0.56
N GLY A 269 3.86 -9.46 1.44
CA GLY A 269 3.49 -10.11 2.71
C GLY A 269 2.41 -11.17 2.54
N ALA A 270 2.26 -12.07 3.51
CA ALA A 270 1.24 -13.12 3.46
C ALA A 270 -0.14 -12.58 3.82
N ILE A 271 -1.16 -12.96 3.05
CA ILE A 271 -2.55 -12.52 3.21
C ILE A 271 -3.42 -13.69 3.68
N LYS A 272 -4.08 -13.52 4.83
CA LYS A 272 -4.84 -14.59 5.49
C LYS A 272 -6.24 -14.11 5.86
N SER A 273 -7.26 -14.81 5.38
CA SER A 273 -8.66 -14.68 5.80
C SER A 273 -9.03 -15.91 6.62
N MET A 274 -9.48 -15.75 7.87
CA MET A 274 -9.65 -16.87 8.79
C MET A 274 -11.08 -17.42 8.91
N GLY A 275 -12.10 -16.76 8.35
CA GLY A 275 -13.48 -17.23 8.55
C GLY A 275 -14.55 -16.31 7.97
N GLY A 276 -15.73 -16.33 8.60
CA GLY A 276 -16.87 -15.50 8.23
C GLY A 276 -17.80 -16.12 7.19
N SER A 277 -18.97 -15.51 7.09
CA SER A 277 -20.07 -15.85 6.20
C SER A 277 -20.82 -14.55 5.90
N PHE A 278 -20.75 -14.06 4.67
CA PHE A 278 -21.20 -12.74 4.26
C PHE A 278 -22.21 -12.84 3.14
N SER A 279 -23.24 -11.98 3.16
CA SER A 279 -24.04 -11.70 1.98
C SER A 279 -23.17 -10.98 0.94
N THR A 280 -23.24 -11.44 -0.31
CA THR A 280 -22.67 -10.70 -1.45
C THR A 280 -23.53 -9.48 -1.76
N PHE A 281 -22.93 -8.35 -2.15
CA PHE A 281 -23.62 -7.06 -2.10
C PHE A 281 -24.46 -6.65 -3.32
N TYR A 282 -24.37 -7.35 -4.46
CA TYR A 282 -25.08 -6.93 -5.69
C TYR A 282 -26.31 -7.78 -6.09
N ASP A 283 -27.48 -7.15 -6.28
CA ASP A 283 -28.79 -7.80 -6.53
C ASP A 283 -29.33 -7.59 -7.97
N VAL A 284 -28.61 -8.08 -8.98
CA VAL A 284 -29.09 -8.08 -10.38
C VAL A 284 -28.85 -9.42 -11.06
N TYR A 285 -29.87 -10.29 -11.02
CA TYR A 285 -30.22 -11.35 -12.00
C TYR A 285 -29.11 -12.25 -12.61
N GLU A 286 -27.89 -12.30 -12.08
CA GLU A 286 -26.87 -13.28 -12.48
C GLU A 286 -27.11 -14.62 -11.78
N LYS A 287 -27.54 -15.60 -12.58
CA LYS A 287 -28.02 -16.92 -12.14
C LYS A 287 -26.99 -17.76 -11.37
N ASP A 288 -25.71 -17.42 -11.51
CA ASP A 288 -24.58 -18.24 -11.07
C ASP A 288 -23.76 -17.57 -9.94
N LYS A 289 -24.25 -16.46 -9.35
CA LYS A 289 -23.61 -15.81 -8.20
C LYS A 289 -23.98 -16.51 -6.88
N PRO A 290 -23.04 -16.78 -5.96
CA PRO A 290 -23.39 -17.27 -4.63
C PRO A 290 -24.13 -16.21 -3.80
N GLU A 291 -25.21 -16.57 -3.11
CA GLU A 291 -25.91 -15.68 -2.16
C GLU A 291 -25.09 -15.40 -0.90
N THR A 292 -24.15 -16.29 -0.55
CA THR A 292 -23.34 -16.22 0.66
C THR A 292 -21.92 -16.70 0.36
N ILE A 293 -20.93 -15.94 0.83
CA ILE A 293 -19.51 -16.22 0.64
C ILE A 293 -18.79 -16.31 1.98
N GLY A 294 -17.68 -17.05 2.02
CA GLY A 294 -16.76 -17.01 3.16
C GLY A 294 -15.85 -15.79 3.12
N GLY A 295 -14.99 -15.64 4.14
CA GLY A 295 -13.88 -14.69 4.08
C GLY A 295 -13.02 -14.88 2.84
N CYS A 296 -12.53 -13.76 2.31
CA CYS A 296 -11.85 -13.70 1.02
C CYS A 296 -10.44 -13.16 1.21
N ALA A 297 -9.43 -13.81 0.61
CA ALA A 297 -8.04 -13.38 0.64
C ALA A 297 -7.59 -13.00 -0.78
N GLY A 298 -7.08 -11.78 -0.97
CA GLY A 298 -6.52 -11.32 -2.24
C GLY A 298 -5.17 -10.65 -2.08
N GLY A 299 -4.27 -10.81 -3.04
CA GLY A 299 -2.96 -10.16 -2.97
C GLY A 299 -3.06 -8.64 -2.84
N LEU A 300 -4.03 -7.99 -3.47
CA LEU A 300 -4.31 -6.56 -3.32
C LEU A 300 -5.60 -6.29 -2.55
N VAL A 301 -6.71 -6.93 -2.95
CA VAL A 301 -8.06 -6.65 -2.42
C VAL A 301 -8.72 -7.94 -1.92
N GLY A 302 -9.19 -7.96 -0.68
CA GLY A 302 -9.87 -9.15 -0.13
C GLY A 302 -11.22 -9.41 -0.80
N TYR A 303 -12.12 -8.44 -0.71
CA TYR A 303 -13.45 -8.45 -1.36
C TYR A 303 -13.66 -7.19 -2.19
N SER A 304 -14.20 -7.35 -3.41
CA SER A 304 -14.51 -6.27 -4.34
C SER A 304 -15.93 -6.41 -4.87
N SER A 305 -16.79 -5.44 -4.54
CA SER A 305 -18.13 -5.29 -5.11
C SER A 305 -18.27 -3.86 -5.60
N TYR A 306 -17.77 -3.56 -6.79
CA TYR A 306 -17.72 -2.20 -7.34
C TYR A 306 -18.60 -2.09 -8.59
N LYS A 307 -19.06 -0.88 -8.97
CA LYS A 307 -19.99 -0.69 -10.11
C LYS A 307 -19.74 0.60 -10.89
N SER A 308 -18.48 0.97 -11.01
CA SER A 308 -18.04 2.14 -11.77
C SER A 308 -17.98 1.88 -13.29
N THR A 309 -18.01 2.97 -14.07
CA THR A 309 -17.63 2.95 -15.50
C THR A 309 -16.12 2.82 -15.72
N HIS A 310 -15.31 3.11 -14.70
CA HIS A 310 -13.87 3.26 -14.83
C HIS A 310 -13.16 2.76 -13.57
N PHE A 311 -13.20 1.45 -13.31
CA PHE A 311 -12.32 0.81 -12.33
C PHE A 311 -11.18 0.06 -13.04
N VAL A 312 -9.94 0.33 -12.63
CA VAL A 312 -8.73 -0.20 -13.25
C VAL A 312 -7.95 -1.04 -12.24
N ILE A 313 -7.53 -2.24 -12.68
CA ILE A 313 -6.53 -3.07 -11.98
C ILE A 313 -5.39 -3.28 -12.99
N GLY A 314 -4.31 -2.53 -12.84
CA GLY A 314 -3.36 -2.30 -13.92
C GLY A 314 -1.92 -2.41 -13.46
N HIS A 315 -1.12 -3.23 -14.13
CA HIS A 315 0.31 -3.34 -13.86
C HIS A 315 0.61 -3.75 -12.39
N ASP A 316 -0.15 -4.68 -11.83
CA ASP A 316 -0.01 -5.11 -10.44
C ASP A 316 0.75 -6.42 -10.26
N TYR A 317 1.30 -6.66 -9.06
CA TYR A 317 2.00 -7.91 -8.75
C TYR A 317 1.77 -8.44 -7.34
N ASN A 318 1.44 -9.73 -7.22
CA ASN A 318 1.52 -10.46 -5.95
C ASN A 318 2.63 -11.52 -5.96
N GLN A 319 3.46 -11.50 -4.91
CA GLN A 319 4.34 -12.62 -4.54
C GLN A 319 4.08 -13.15 -3.12
N GLY A 320 3.19 -12.53 -2.36
CA GLY A 320 2.78 -13.00 -1.03
C GLY A 320 1.95 -14.29 -1.08
N GLU A 321 2.06 -15.13 -0.05
CA GLU A 321 1.18 -16.31 0.09
C GLU A 321 -0.25 -15.85 0.41
N ILE A 322 -1.24 -16.39 -0.32
CA ILE A 322 -2.66 -16.07 -0.17
C ILE A 322 -3.39 -17.29 0.41
N TYR A 323 -4.17 -17.09 1.48
CA TYR A 323 -4.93 -18.17 2.10
C TYR A 323 -6.27 -17.71 2.68
N SER A 324 -7.37 -18.31 2.22
CA SER A 324 -8.65 -18.31 2.95
C SER A 324 -8.89 -19.64 3.65
N ALA A 325 -9.12 -19.57 4.96
CA ALA A 325 -9.42 -20.71 5.81
C ALA A 325 -10.92 -21.05 5.86
N SER A 326 -11.81 -20.25 5.26
CA SER A 326 -13.25 -20.53 5.24
C SER A 326 -13.60 -21.63 4.22
N GLY A 327 -14.49 -22.55 4.60
CA GLY A 327 -14.92 -23.66 3.74
C GLY A 327 -15.76 -23.26 2.53
N ILE A 328 -16.20 -22.00 2.47
CA ILE A 328 -16.82 -21.34 1.30
C ILE A 328 -16.07 -20.03 0.94
N GLY A 329 -14.83 -19.88 1.43
CA GLY A 329 -14.01 -18.69 1.20
C GLY A 329 -13.28 -18.71 -0.13
N TYR A 330 -12.78 -17.56 -0.56
CA TYR A 330 -12.12 -17.39 -1.85
C TYR A 330 -10.69 -16.91 -1.71
N SER A 331 -9.82 -17.28 -2.65
CA SER A 331 -8.39 -16.92 -2.63
C SER A 331 -7.88 -16.61 -4.02
N GLY A 332 -7.51 -15.34 -4.25
CA GLY A 332 -7.04 -14.84 -5.54
C GLY A 332 -5.67 -14.20 -5.45
N GLY A 333 -4.85 -14.35 -6.48
CA GLY A 333 -3.52 -13.72 -6.50
C GLY A 333 -3.58 -12.20 -6.42
N LEU A 334 -4.65 -11.55 -6.90
CA LEU A 334 -4.89 -10.11 -6.80
C LEU A 334 -6.14 -9.80 -5.99
N VAL A 335 -7.27 -10.43 -6.33
CA VAL A 335 -8.57 -10.16 -5.69
C VAL A 335 -9.20 -11.45 -5.19
N GLY A 336 -9.55 -11.52 -3.90
CA GLY A 336 -10.13 -12.72 -3.32
C GLY A 336 -11.46 -13.08 -3.97
N PHE A 337 -12.42 -12.16 -3.95
CA PHE A 337 -13.71 -12.32 -4.62
C PHE A 337 -14.13 -10.99 -5.26
N SER A 338 -14.64 -11.06 -6.49
CA SER A 338 -15.15 -9.91 -7.23
C SER A 338 -16.55 -10.16 -7.79
N ASP A 339 -17.59 -9.52 -7.25
CA ASP A 339 -18.93 -9.44 -7.88
C ASP A 339 -19.20 -8.08 -8.56
N THR A 340 -18.13 -7.36 -8.88
CA THR A 340 -18.14 -6.17 -9.74
C THR A 340 -18.76 -6.47 -11.12
N THR A 341 -19.77 -5.69 -11.51
CA THR A 341 -20.37 -5.73 -12.86
C THR A 341 -20.12 -4.43 -13.60
N THR A 342 -19.56 -4.48 -14.81
CA THR A 342 -19.36 -3.27 -15.64
C THR A 342 -19.77 -3.48 -17.08
N TYR A 343 -20.54 -2.52 -17.59
CA TYR A 343 -21.04 -2.52 -18.96
C TYR A 343 -20.01 -1.98 -19.97
N ASP A 344 -19.11 -1.11 -19.52
CA ASP A 344 -18.01 -0.54 -20.30
C ASP A 344 -16.74 -0.50 -19.44
N GLN A 345 -15.61 -0.98 -20.00
CA GLN A 345 -14.23 -0.63 -19.63
C GLN A 345 -13.60 -1.07 -18.28
N HIS A 346 -13.93 -2.25 -17.74
CA HIS A 346 -12.98 -2.90 -16.80
C HIS A 346 -11.66 -3.23 -17.50
N THR A 347 -10.61 -2.50 -17.13
CA THR A 347 -9.26 -2.72 -17.66
C THR A 347 -8.42 -3.46 -16.62
N ILE A 348 -8.62 -4.79 -16.58
CA ILE A 348 -7.69 -5.70 -15.89
C ILE A 348 -6.54 -5.96 -16.87
N SER A 349 -5.35 -5.41 -16.62
CA SER A 349 -4.24 -5.52 -17.58
C SER A 349 -2.85 -5.61 -16.95
N TYR A 350 -1.97 -6.40 -17.56
CA TYR A 350 -0.56 -6.56 -17.18
C TYR A 350 -0.33 -6.85 -15.69
N CYS A 351 -1.24 -7.60 -15.07
CA CYS A 351 -1.13 -7.98 -13.67
C CYS A 351 -0.58 -9.40 -13.51
N TYR A 352 0.10 -9.65 -12.40
CA TYR A 352 0.94 -10.83 -12.23
C TYR A 352 0.77 -11.49 -10.86
N ASN A 353 0.83 -12.82 -10.79
CA ASN A 353 0.91 -13.54 -9.53
C ASN A 353 1.99 -14.63 -9.55
N SER A 354 2.93 -14.56 -8.60
CA SER A 354 3.85 -15.66 -8.25
C SER A 354 3.58 -16.24 -6.85
N GLY A 355 2.78 -15.54 -6.03
CA GLY A 355 2.45 -15.97 -4.67
C GLY A 355 1.64 -17.26 -4.65
N THR A 356 1.97 -18.16 -3.73
CA THR A 356 1.25 -19.44 -3.54
C THR A 356 -0.17 -19.17 -3.06
N ILE A 357 -1.16 -19.77 -3.71
CA ILE A 357 -2.58 -19.65 -3.37
C ILE A 357 -3.05 -20.95 -2.70
N LYS A 358 -3.74 -20.81 -1.56
CA LYS A 358 -4.34 -21.91 -0.79
C LYS A 358 -5.78 -21.54 -0.44
N THR A 359 -6.67 -22.53 -0.37
CA THR A 359 -8.02 -22.36 0.19
C THR A 359 -8.41 -23.62 0.96
N ASN A 360 -9.25 -23.45 1.99
CA ASN A 360 -9.92 -24.56 2.67
C ASN A 360 -11.25 -24.95 2.02
N ALA A 361 -11.74 -24.17 1.04
CA ALA A 361 -12.95 -24.52 0.32
C ALA A 361 -12.76 -25.85 -0.43
N ALA A 362 -13.77 -26.71 -0.35
CA ALA A 362 -13.72 -28.06 -0.93
C ALA A 362 -14.09 -28.10 -2.41
N GLU A 363 -14.50 -26.98 -2.99
CA GLU A 363 -15.04 -26.87 -4.34
C GLU A 363 -14.09 -26.12 -5.27
N ALA A 364 -13.94 -26.63 -6.51
CA ALA A 364 -13.13 -25.99 -7.53
C ALA A 364 -13.75 -24.64 -7.94
N GLY A 365 -12.90 -23.62 -8.16
CA GLY A 365 -13.35 -22.25 -8.42
C GLY A 365 -13.36 -21.32 -7.20
N HIS A 366 -12.93 -21.81 -6.04
CA HIS A 366 -12.66 -20.98 -4.86
C HIS A 366 -11.21 -20.46 -4.79
N ALA A 367 -10.35 -20.87 -5.73
CA ALA A 367 -8.99 -20.38 -5.87
C ALA A 367 -8.73 -20.03 -7.34
N GLY A 368 -7.93 -18.99 -7.58
CA GLY A 368 -7.49 -18.64 -8.95
C GLY A 368 -6.34 -17.65 -8.97
N GLY A 369 -5.50 -17.78 -9.99
CA GLY A 369 -4.20 -17.11 -10.12
C GLY A 369 -4.24 -15.60 -10.02
N LEU A 370 -5.33 -14.96 -10.44
CA LEU A 370 -5.55 -13.52 -10.33
C LEU A 370 -6.80 -13.23 -9.47
N PHE A 371 -7.89 -13.93 -9.72
CA PHE A 371 -9.14 -13.79 -8.96
C PHE A 371 -9.52 -15.13 -8.32
N GLY A 372 -9.97 -15.15 -7.06
CA GLY A 372 -10.62 -16.35 -6.52
C GLY A 372 -11.93 -16.59 -7.26
N PHE A 373 -12.78 -15.56 -7.32
CA PHE A 373 -14.00 -15.51 -8.12
C PHE A 373 -14.12 -14.18 -8.88
N THR A 374 -14.71 -14.21 -10.07
CA THR A 374 -15.15 -13.03 -10.82
C THR A 374 -16.35 -13.38 -11.71
N LEU A 375 -17.27 -12.43 -11.91
CA LEU A 375 -18.44 -12.62 -12.78
C LEU A 375 -18.05 -12.73 -14.27
N TYR A 376 -18.87 -13.44 -15.04
CA TYR A 376 -18.49 -13.93 -16.37
C TYR A 376 -18.17 -12.80 -17.37
N HIS A 377 -18.81 -11.63 -17.21
CA HIS A 377 -18.67 -10.48 -18.10
C HIS A 377 -17.39 -9.65 -17.91
N VAL A 378 -16.63 -9.86 -16.83
CA VAL A 378 -15.38 -9.11 -16.54
C VAL A 378 -14.13 -9.79 -17.16
N ASN A 379 -14.32 -10.94 -17.81
CA ASN A 379 -13.21 -11.82 -18.22
C ASN A 379 -12.60 -11.49 -19.60
N ASN A 380 -11.72 -10.49 -19.64
CA ASN A 380 -10.66 -10.44 -20.67
C ASN A 380 -9.34 -9.83 -20.14
N PRO A 381 -8.69 -10.44 -19.13
CA PRO A 381 -7.47 -9.92 -18.53
C PRO A 381 -6.32 -9.84 -19.55
N ASN A 382 -5.97 -8.63 -19.96
CA ASN A 382 -5.03 -8.40 -21.07
C ASN A 382 -3.57 -8.48 -20.60
N GLY A 383 -2.81 -9.46 -21.08
CA GLY A 383 -1.38 -9.58 -20.77
C GLY A 383 -1.06 -10.06 -19.35
N CYS A 384 -2.06 -10.42 -18.55
CA CYS A 384 -1.89 -10.89 -17.17
C CYS A 384 -1.36 -12.34 -17.12
N GLN A 385 -0.52 -12.66 -16.12
CA GLN A 385 0.13 -13.97 -16.01
C GLN A 385 0.16 -14.50 -14.57
N THR A 386 0.07 -15.82 -14.41
CA THR A 386 0.32 -16.48 -13.12
C THR A 386 1.44 -17.51 -13.27
N LEU A 387 2.32 -17.59 -12.28
CA LEU A 387 3.41 -18.56 -12.26
C LEU A 387 2.88 -20.00 -12.09
N GLU A 388 3.44 -20.93 -12.85
CA GLU A 388 3.18 -22.36 -12.71
C GLU A 388 3.49 -22.85 -11.28
N GLY A 389 2.55 -23.57 -10.67
CA GLY A 389 2.65 -24.06 -9.29
C GLY A 389 2.15 -23.09 -8.21
N SER A 390 1.84 -21.83 -8.55
CA SER A 390 1.23 -20.87 -7.62
C SER A 390 -0.27 -21.11 -7.38
N VAL A 391 -0.94 -21.85 -8.25
CA VAL A 391 -2.39 -22.14 -8.20
C VAL A 391 -2.63 -23.62 -7.88
N PRO A 392 -3.64 -23.99 -7.06
CA PRO A 392 -4.07 -25.38 -6.87
C PRO A 392 -4.37 -26.10 -8.19
N ALA A 393 -4.01 -27.39 -8.29
CA ALA A 393 -4.00 -28.15 -9.54
C ALA A 393 -5.39 -28.29 -10.20
N ASP A 394 -6.45 -28.28 -9.41
CA ASP A 394 -7.86 -28.30 -9.80
C ASP A 394 -8.39 -26.94 -10.27
N ALA A 395 -7.75 -25.83 -9.88
CA ALA A 395 -8.07 -24.48 -10.31
C ALA A 395 -7.32 -24.01 -11.57
N VAL A 396 -6.28 -24.72 -12.02
CA VAL A 396 -5.42 -24.33 -13.17
C VAL A 396 -6.20 -24.11 -14.48
N SER A 397 -7.28 -24.84 -14.72
CA SER A 397 -8.12 -24.67 -15.93
C SER A 397 -9.16 -23.54 -15.84
N GLY A 398 -9.23 -22.82 -14.73
CA GLY A 398 -10.14 -21.68 -14.56
C GLY A 398 -9.75 -20.45 -15.40
N THR A 399 -10.75 -19.66 -15.77
CA THR A 399 -10.58 -18.36 -16.47
C THR A 399 -9.87 -17.32 -15.61
N ASN A 400 -9.94 -17.47 -14.29
CA ASN A 400 -9.53 -16.48 -13.29
C ASN A 400 -7.99 -16.41 -13.08
N ASN A 401 -7.22 -17.06 -13.96
CA ASN A 401 -5.78 -17.30 -13.83
C ASN A 401 -4.90 -16.39 -14.71
N GLY A 402 -5.48 -15.76 -15.74
CA GLY A 402 -4.69 -15.22 -16.85
C GLY A 402 -3.89 -16.32 -17.56
N SER A 403 -2.75 -15.96 -18.16
CA SER A 403 -1.84 -16.96 -18.76
C SER A 403 -0.99 -17.66 -17.69
N ILE A 404 -1.11 -18.98 -17.54
CA ILE A 404 -0.15 -19.76 -16.74
C ILE A 404 1.20 -19.81 -17.47
N VAL A 405 2.27 -19.44 -16.79
CA VAL A 405 3.64 -19.38 -17.34
C VAL A 405 4.67 -19.99 -16.39
N SER A 406 5.68 -20.66 -16.92
CA SER A 406 6.82 -21.17 -16.13
C SER A 406 7.80 -20.08 -15.68
N LYS A 407 7.67 -18.87 -16.22
CA LYS A 407 8.37 -17.65 -15.80
C LYS A 407 7.56 -16.43 -16.16
N ILE A 408 7.30 -15.56 -15.19
CA ILE A 408 6.70 -14.24 -15.41
C ILE A 408 7.72 -13.32 -16.08
N ASN A 409 7.29 -12.59 -17.12
CA ASN A 409 8.08 -11.52 -17.72
C ASN A 409 7.33 -10.19 -17.55
N MET A 410 7.78 -9.40 -16.58
CA MET A 410 7.23 -8.07 -16.30
C MET A 410 7.69 -7.09 -17.38
N ALA A 411 6.73 -6.43 -18.02
CA ALA A 411 7.01 -5.39 -19.02
C ALA A 411 7.26 -4.00 -18.39
N TYR A 412 6.89 -3.83 -17.12
CA TYR A 412 6.92 -2.57 -16.37
C TYR A 412 7.45 -2.81 -14.94
N GLY A 413 7.81 -1.72 -14.24
CA GLY A 413 8.11 -1.79 -12.80
C GLY A 413 6.81 -1.86 -11.98
N HIS A 414 6.81 -2.66 -10.91
CA HIS A 414 5.66 -2.86 -10.02
C HIS A 414 5.93 -2.27 -8.65
N GLY A 415 5.20 -1.23 -8.28
CA GLY A 415 5.35 -0.48 -7.05
C GLY A 415 6.74 0.14 -6.92
N TYR A 416 7.08 0.47 -5.67
CA TYR A 416 8.48 0.44 -5.28
C TYR A 416 8.98 -1.00 -5.40
N THR A 417 9.66 -1.30 -6.52
CA THR A 417 10.51 -2.50 -6.67
C THR A 417 11.77 -2.39 -5.79
N SER A 418 11.58 -2.10 -4.51
CA SER A 418 12.58 -2.31 -3.48
C SER A 418 12.81 -3.82 -3.37
N LYS A 419 13.72 -4.34 -4.21
CA LYS A 419 14.52 -5.51 -3.84
C LYS A 419 15.54 -5.10 -2.77
N GLN A 420 15.01 -4.53 -1.71
CA GLN A 420 15.68 -4.17 -0.48
C GLN A 420 14.84 -4.78 0.61
N VAL A 421 15.42 -5.73 1.32
CA VAL A 421 14.93 -6.08 2.63
C VAL A 421 15.19 -4.84 3.49
N LEU A 422 14.13 -4.19 3.97
CA LEU A 422 14.25 -3.31 5.13
C LEU A 422 14.53 -4.21 6.34
N GLU A 423 15.82 -4.46 6.58
CA GLU A 423 16.27 -5.33 7.66
C GLU A 423 16.03 -4.65 9.02
N GLY A 424 14.85 -4.88 9.62
CA GLY A 424 14.63 -4.44 11.00
C GLY A 424 13.20 -4.47 11.50
N VAL A 425 12.72 -5.62 11.97
CA VAL A 425 11.74 -5.66 13.07
C VAL A 425 12.19 -6.73 14.08
N GLY A 426 12.46 -6.29 15.31
CA GLY A 426 12.97 -7.13 16.39
C GLY A 426 14.01 -6.40 17.23
N VAL A 427 13.75 -6.30 18.54
CA VAL A 427 14.46 -5.51 19.56
C VAL A 427 15.94 -5.26 19.24
N GLY A 428 16.25 -4.03 18.83
CA GLY A 428 17.61 -3.52 18.65
C GLY A 428 18.31 -3.92 17.35
N LYS A 429 17.80 -3.50 16.19
CA LYS A 429 18.51 -3.57 14.89
C LYS A 429 18.35 -2.29 14.06
N SER A 430 19.40 -1.91 13.33
CA SER A 430 19.48 -0.66 12.56
C SER A 430 18.73 -0.75 11.24
N ILE A 431 17.79 0.17 11.01
CA ILE A 431 17.05 0.27 9.75
C ILE A 431 17.97 0.87 8.67
N LYS A 432 18.02 0.22 7.49
CA LYS A 432 18.65 0.78 6.29
C LYS A 432 17.63 0.93 5.17
N VAL A 433 17.03 2.11 5.07
CA VAL A 433 16.39 2.57 3.83
C VAL A 433 17.52 2.85 2.83
N THR A 434 17.54 2.15 1.70
CA THR A 434 18.23 2.61 0.49
C THR A 434 17.13 3.04 -0.49
N VAL A 435 17.47 3.79 -1.54
CA VAL A 435 16.52 4.05 -2.64
C VAL A 435 17.18 3.52 -3.92
N ILE A 436 16.49 2.62 -4.61
CA ILE A 436 16.96 2.11 -5.91
C ILE A 436 16.08 2.75 -6.98
N THR A 437 16.65 3.73 -7.67
CA THR A 437 16.10 4.20 -8.95
C THR A 437 16.24 3.05 -9.96
N PRO A 438 15.18 2.65 -10.69
CA PRO A 438 15.28 1.57 -11.66
C PRO A 438 16.26 1.95 -12.80
N PRO A 439 17.08 1.01 -13.30
CA PRO A 439 17.90 1.27 -14.46
C PRO A 439 17.00 1.47 -15.68
N ILE A 440 17.08 2.66 -16.30
CA ILE A 440 16.55 2.89 -17.64
C ILE A 440 17.26 1.91 -18.58
N GLN A 441 16.58 0.84 -19.00
CA GLN A 441 17.06 0.03 -20.12
C GLN A 441 16.83 0.82 -21.40
N GLN A 442 17.88 1.51 -21.85
CA GLN A 442 18.03 1.83 -23.27
C GLN A 442 18.19 0.52 -24.05
N VAL A 443 17.19 0.15 -24.84
CA VAL A 443 17.32 -0.15 -26.29
C VAL A 443 16.03 0.28 -26.98
#